data_AF-A0A530BIU9-F1
#
_entry.id   AF-A0A530BIU9-F1
#
_cell.length_a   1.000
_cell.length_b   1.000
_cell.length_c   1.000
_cell.angle_alpha   90.00
_cell.angle_beta   90.00
_cell.angle_gamma   90.00
#
_symmetry.space_group_name_H-M   'P 1'
#
loop_
_entity.id
_entity.type
_entity.pdbx_description
1 polymer ?
#
loop_
_entity_poly.entity_id
_entity_poly.type
_entity_poly.pdbx_seq_one_letter_code
_entity_poly.pdbx_strand_id
1 'polypeptide(L)' 'PEAALGASGRIGRAEFIPDVDIDPFFDAVVQGVEEAILNALTANEDMTGRDGNFVPALPKGWLKEKFG' A
#
# COMPACT_ATOMS: atom_id res chain seq x y z
N PRO A 1 1.86 18.13 -7.19
CA PRO A 1 3.05 18.52 -7.98
C PRO A 1 2.82 19.86 -8.71
N GLU A 2 3.81 20.77 -8.73
CA GLU A 2 3.73 22.07 -9.45
C GLU A 2 3.32 21.92 -10.91
N ALA A 3 3.70 20.80 -11.55
CA ALA A 3 3.31 20.45 -12.91
C ALA A 3 1.79 20.31 -13.12
N ALA A 4 1.03 19.92 -12.09
CA ALA A 4 -0.42 19.78 -12.16
C ALA A 4 -1.18 21.10 -11.94
N LEU A 5 -0.55 22.08 -11.29
CA LEU A 5 -1.18 23.37 -11.00
C LEU A 5 -1.14 24.31 -12.21
N GLY A 6 -0.05 24.30 -12.99
CA GLY A 6 0.10 25.08 -14.23
C GLY A 6 0.15 26.60 -14.00
N ALA A 7 1.14 27.30 -14.55
CA ALA A 7 1.15 28.77 -14.50
C ALA A 7 0.07 29.32 -15.45
N SER A 8 -0.86 30.12 -14.91
CA SER A 8 -1.91 30.79 -15.70
C SER A 8 -1.33 31.59 -16.87
N GLY A 9 -1.95 31.48 -18.04
CA GLY A 9 -1.51 32.16 -19.26
C GLY A 9 -0.43 31.44 -20.07
N ARG A 10 -0.07 30.18 -19.73
CA ARG A 10 0.85 29.34 -20.52
C ARG A 10 0.21 28.02 -20.94
N ILE A 11 0.64 27.50 -22.09
CA ILE A 11 0.26 26.15 -22.55
C ILE A 11 1.04 25.12 -21.73
N GLY A 12 0.31 24.20 -21.08
CA GLY A 12 0.88 23.04 -20.41
C GLY A 12 1.20 21.91 -21.39
N ARG A 13 2.26 21.16 -21.11
CA ARG A 13 2.59 19.91 -21.80
C ARG A 13 2.65 18.79 -20.77
N ALA A 14 2.06 17.65 -21.10
CA ALA A 14 2.12 16.44 -20.31
C ALA A 14 2.68 15.30 -21.17
N GLU A 15 3.38 14.39 -20.52
CA GLU A 15 3.89 13.15 -21.11
C GLU A 15 3.10 12.00 -20.51
N PHE A 16 2.85 10.99 -21.34
CA PHE A 16 1.99 9.86 -21.00
C PHE A 16 2.71 8.57 -21.38
N ILE A 17 2.51 7.55 -20.55
CA ILE A 17 2.83 6.18 -20.91
C ILE A 17 1.67 5.64 -21.75
N PRO A 18 1.92 5.00 -22.90
CA PRO A 18 0.87 4.38 -23.71
C PRO A 18 0.08 3.35 -22.91
N ASP A 19 -1.23 3.26 -23.13
CA ASP A 19 -2.11 2.32 -22.43
C ASP A 19 -1.68 0.84 -22.59
N VAL A 20 -1.13 0.48 -23.75
CA VAL A 20 -0.60 -0.87 -24.00
C VAL A 20 0.64 -1.20 -23.15
N ASP A 21 1.29 -0.19 -22.57
CA ASP A 21 2.51 -0.33 -21.79
C ASP A 21 2.26 -0.19 -20.27
N ILE A 22 1.02 0.06 -19.82
CA ILE A 22 0.75 0.29 -18.38
C ILE A 22 0.43 -0.98 -17.57
N ASP A 23 0.21 -2.12 -18.21
CA ASP A 23 -0.07 -3.40 -17.52
C ASP A 23 0.92 -3.72 -16.38
N PRO A 24 2.26 -3.51 -16.52
CA PRO A 24 3.19 -3.74 -15.42
C PRO A 24 2.95 -2.86 -14.18
N PHE A 25 2.36 -1.67 -14.35
CA PHE A 25 2.00 -0.83 -13.20
C PHE A 25 0.78 -1.36 -12.46
N PHE A 26 -0.15 -2.02 -13.15
CA PHE A 26 -1.28 -2.67 -12.49
C PHE A 26 -0.79 -3.82 -11.61
N ASP A 27 0.08 -4.68 -12.13
CA ASP A 27 0.70 -5.75 -11.37
C ASP A 27 1.51 -5.21 -10.18
N ALA A 28 2.28 -4.13 -10.40
CA ALA A 28 3.04 -3.49 -9.33
C ALA A 28 2.14 -2.94 -8.22
N VAL A 29 0.98 -2.37 -8.57
CA VAL A 29 0.00 -1.90 -7.57
C VAL A 29 -0.58 -3.08 -6.79
N VAL A 30 -0.95 -4.17 -7.46
CA VAL A 30 -1.46 -5.37 -6.79
C VAL A 30 -0.42 -5.89 -5.78
N GLN A 31 0.81 -6.13 -6.23
CA GLN A 31 1.89 -6.64 -5.36
C GLN A 31 2.21 -5.67 -4.22
N GLY A 32 2.31 -4.36 -4.52
CA GLY A 32 2.63 -3.35 -3.52
C GLY A 32 1.56 -3.21 -2.44
N VAL A 33 0.28 -3.31 -2.81
CA VAL A 33 -0.84 -3.24 -1.85
C VAL A 33 -0.95 -4.54 -1.05
N GLU A 34 -0.81 -5.70 -1.68
CA GLU A 34 -0.81 -6.99 -0.99
C GLU A 34 0.27 -7.03 0.10
N GLU A 35 1.51 -6.69 -0.27
CA GLU A 35 2.65 -6.69 0.64
C GLU A 35 2.52 -5.62 1.73
N ALA A 36 1.94 -4.45 1.43
CA ALA A 36 1.68 -3.42 2.45
C ALA A 36 0.69 -3.90 3.53
N ILE A 37 -0.36 -4.63 3.14
CA ILE A 37 -1.32 -5.21 4.07
C ILE A 37 -0.63 -6.28 4.93
N LEU A 38 0.14 -7.18 4.31
CA LEU A 38 0.88 -8.22 5.02
C LEU A 38 1.89 -7.63 6.00
N ASN A 39 2.58 -6.56 5.61
CA ASN A 39 3.51 -5.86 6.49
C ASN A 39 2.81 -5.20 7.67
N ALA A 40 1.65 -4.58 7.46
CA ALA A 40 0.87 -3.99 8.56
C ALA A 40 0.44 -5.04 9.59
N LEU A 41 -0.02 -6.21 9.13
CA LEU A 41 -0.40 -7.32 10.02
C LEU A 41 0.82 -7.99 10.67
N THR A 42 1.95 -8.08 9.97
CA THR A 42 3.14 -8.75 10.50
C THR A 42 3.93 -7.84 11.45
N ALA A 43 3.90 -6.52 11.25
CA ALA A 43 4.61 -5.58 12.10
C ALA A 43 3.85 -5.22 13.38
N ASN A 44 2.57 -5.59 13.51
CA ASN A 44 1.77 -5.18 14.66
C ASN A 44 2.22 -5.84 15.98
N GLU A 45 1.84 -5.18 17.08
CA GLU A 45 2.06 -5.63 18.46
C GLU A 45 0.71 -5.69 19.20
N ASP A 46 0.69 -6.42 20.31
CA ASP A 46 -0.46 -6.49 21.20
C ASP A 46 -0.83 -5.09 21.70
N MET A 47 -2.12 -4.72 21.64
CA MET A 47 -2.57 -3.38 22.03
C MET A 47 -3.87 -3.43 22.83
N THR A 48 -3.88 -2.76 23.98
CA THR A 48 -5.11 -2.40 24.70
C THR A 48 -5.47 -0.96 24.41
N GLY A 49 -6.61 -0.76 23.76
CA GLY A 49 -7.14 0.56 23.40
C GLY A 49 -8.12 1.12 24.43
N ARG A 50 -8.90 2.10 23.98
CA ARG A 50 -9.96 2.74 24.76
C ARG A 50 -10.94 1.71 25.31
N ASP A 51 -11.45 1.96 26.52
CA ASP A 51 -12.44 1.13 27.22
C ASP A 51 -11.96 -0.31 27.51
N GLY A 52 -10.65 -0.54 27.53
CA GLY A 52 -10.06 -1.85 27.82
C GLY A 52 -10.14 -2.85 26.66
N ASN A 53 -10.47 -2.39 25.45
CA ASN A 53 -10.52 -3.26 24.27
C ASN A 53 -9.12 -3.75 23.91
N PHE A 54 -8.91 -5.07 23.96
CA PHE A 54 -7.65 -5.70 23.62
C PHE A 54 -7.68 -6.26 22.20
N VAL A 55 -6.65 -5.97 21.41
CA VAL A 55 -6.40 -6.54 20.09
C VAL A 55 -5.00 -7.17 20.09
N PRO A 56 -4.88 -8.49 19.89
CA PRO A 56 -3.58 -9.15 19.85
C PRO A 56 -2.85 -8.89 18.52
N ALA A 57 -1.52 -9.02 18.58
CA ALA A 57 -0.66 -9.16 17.42
C ALA A 57 -1.06 -10.39 16.60
N LEU A 58 -0.70 -10.37 15.31
CA LEU A 58 -0.82 -11.55 14.48
C LEU A 58 0.01 -12.71 15.09
N PRO A 59 -0.56 -13.92 15.27
CA PRO A 59 0.13 -15.02 15.96
C PRO A 59 1.17 -15.70 15.03
N LYS A 60 2.33 -15.07 14.89
CA LYS A 60 3.42 -15.46 13.97
C LYS A 60 3.89 -16.92 14.15
N GLY A 61 3.94 -17.40 15.40
CA GLY A 61 4.32 -18.79 15.69
C GLY A 61 3.34 -19.81 15.10
N TRP A 62 2.04 -19.58 15.31
CA TRP A 62 0.98 -20.42 14.75
C TRP A 62 0.94 -20.36 13.22
N LEU A 63 1.13 -19.17 12.63
CA LEU A 63 1.19 -19.01 11.18
C LEU A 63 2.31 -19.86 10.58
N LYS A 64 3.49 -19.81 11.19
CA LYS A 64 4.64 -20.60 10.75
C LYS A 64 4.40 -22.11 10.87
N GLU A 65 3.77 -22.56 11.96
CA GLU A 65 3.45 -23.98 12.13
C GLU A 65 2.42 -24.47 11.10
N LYS A 66 1.45 -23.62 10.74
CA LYS A 66 0.34 -24.01 9.88
C LYS A 66 0.64 -23.90 8.38
N PHE A 67 1.49 -22.95 7.99
CA PHE A 67 1.70 -22.58 6.58
C PHE A 67 3.18 -22.50 6.15
N GLY A 68 4.14 -22.64 7.07
CA GLY A 68 5.57 -22.70 6.78
C GLY A 68 6.06 -24.12 6.53
#